data_AF-A0A950C5A1-F1
#
_entry.id   AF-A0A950C5A1-F1
#
_cell.length_a   1.000
_cell.length_b   1.000
_cell.length_c   1.000
_cell.angle_alpha   90.00
_cell.angle_beta   90.00
_cell.angle_gamma   90.00
#
_symmetry.space_group_name_H-M   'P 1'
#
loop_
_entity.id
_entity.type
_entity.pdbx_description
1 polymer ?
#
loop_
_entity_poly.entity_id
_entity_poly.type
_entity_poly.pdbx_seq_one_letter_code
_entity_poly.pdbx_strand_id
1 'polypeptide(L)'
;MAADPKLALNGNRKFNPAQPWRVEDSLDLYHVGAWGKGYFSINDAGHVVVRPDTTERNEIDLYEVVEGLKARDLTTPVVVRFSDILANRLRRLFYSNAPATTENDYKNR
;
A
#
# COMPACT_ATOMS: atom_id res chain seq x y z
N MET A 1 -24.33 -6.62 -23.15
CA MET A 1 -23.98 -7.15 -21.82
C MET A 1 -22.51 -6.83 -21.57
N ALA A 2 -22.22 -5.66 -21.01
CA ALA A 2 -20.90 -5.33 -20.50
C ALA A 2 -21.11 -4.96 -19.04
N ALA A 3 -20.55 -5.76 -18.13
CA ALA A 3 -20.60 -5.48 -16.71
C ALA A 3 -19.71 -4.27 -16.42
N ASP A 4 -20.30 -3.22 -15.86
CA ASP A 4 -19.59 -2.00 -15.45
C ASP A 4 -18.52 -2.32 -14.39
N PRO A 5 -17.24 -2.00 -14.63
CA PRO A 5 -16.14 -2.33 -13.72
C PRO A 5 -16.08 -1.45 -12.45
N LYS A 6 -17.09 -0.59 -12.22
CA LYS A 6 -17.19 0.27 -11.03
C LYS A 6 -18.02 -0.32 -9.89
N LEU A 7 -18.53 -1.54 -10.03
CA LEU A 7 -19.42 -2.15 -9.03
C LEU A 7 -18.73 -3.04 -7.97
N ALA A 8 -17.39 -3.16 -8.00
CA ALA A 8 -16.66 -4.15 -7.20
C ALA A 8 -15.72 -3.55 -6.12
N LEU A 9 -16.02 -2.35 -5.59
CA LEU A 9 -15.41 -1.86 -4.35
C LEU A 9 -16.48 -1.77 -3.26
N ASN A 10 -16.77 -2.97 -2.75
CA ASN A 10 -17.21 -3.35 -1.42
C ASN A 10 -17.70 -2.27 -0.44
N GLY A 11 -18.91 -2.56 0.10
CA GLY A 11 -19.07 -2.60 1.55
C GLY A 11 -19.57 -1.31 2.19
N ASN A 12 -20.87 -1.05 2.07
CA ASN A 12 -21.62 -0.07 2.86
C ASN A 12 -21.70 -0.51 4.35
N ARG A 13 -20.57 -0.74 5.03
CA ARG A 13 -20.54 -1.05 6.46
C ARG A 13 -20.88 0.23 7.20
N LYS A 14 -22.16 0.42 7.49
CA LYS A 14 -22.62 1.54 8.32
C LYS A 14 -21.96 1.42 9.68
N PHE A 15 -21.13 2.40 10.04
CA PHE A 15 -20.51 2.51 11.36
C PHE A 15 -21.58 2.33 12.44
N ASN A 16 -21.48 1.24 13.20
CA ASN A 16 -22.36 0.95 14.32
C ASN A 16 -21.59 1.27 15.61
N PRO A 17 -21.94 2.32 16.35
CA PRO A 17 -21.24 2.71 17.58
C PRO A 17 -21.32 1.63 18.69
N ALA A 18 -22.17 0.62 18.54
CA ALA A 18 -22.25 -0.52 19.46
C ALA A 18 -21.23 -1.64 19.19
N GLN A 19 -20.51 -1.62 18.05
CA GLN A 19 -19.46 -2.61 17.77
C GLN A 19 -18.08 -2.03 18.05
N PRO A 20 -17.14 -2.83 18.61
CA PRO A 20 -15.77 -2.40 18.83
C PRO A 20 -15.07 -2.16 17.49
N TRP A 21 -14.30 -1.08 17.41
CA TRP A 21 -13.52 -0.69 16.23
C TRP A 21 -12.53 -1.79 15.84
N ARG A 22 -12.47 -2.13 14.56
CA ARG A 22 -11.55 -3.14 14.03
C ARG A 22 -10.55 -2.55 13.04
N VAL A 23 -9.51 -3.32 12.75
CA VAL A 23 -8.50 -2.97 11.73
C VAL A 23 -9.16 -2.78 10.37
N GLU A 24 -10.14 -3.61 10.02
CA GLU A 24 -10.89 -3.49 8.77
C GLU A 24 -11.61 -2.14 8.65
N ASP A 25 -12.14 -1.60 9.76
CA ASP A 25 -12.82 -0.30 9.76
C ASP A 25 -11.82 0.83 9.44
N SER A 26 -10.58 0.75 9.95
CA SER A 26 -9.50 1.68 9.59
C SER A 26 -9.06 1.54 8.12
N LEU A 27 -8.93 0.30 7.62
CA LEU A 27 -8.54 0.04 6.23
C LEU A 27 -9.56 0.63 5.25
N ASP A 28 -10.85 0.49 5.55
CA ASP A 28 -11.95 1.02 4.75
C ASP A 28 -12.05 2.55 4.87
N LEU A 29 -12.00 3.09 6.10
CA LEU A 29 -12.11 4.53 6.36
C LEU A 29 -11.01 5.33 5.67
N TYR A 30 -9.76 4.86 5.78
CA TYR A 30 -8.59 5.52 5.16
C TYR A 30 -8.31 5.02 3.74
N HIS A 31 -9.15 4.12 3.23
CA HIS A 31 -9.07 3.59 1.88
C HIS A 31 -7.67 3.05 1.52
N VAL A 32 -6.99 2.44 2.49
CA VAL A 32 -5.57 2.05 2.40
C VAL A 32 -5.34 1.08 1.26
N GLY A 33 -6.29 0.19 0.98
CA GLY A 33 -6.20 -0.73 -0.16
C GLY A 33 -6.09 -0.04 -1.52
N ALA A 34 -6.75 1.11 -1.71
CA ALA A 34 -6.81 1.78 -3.02
C ALA A 34 -5.52 2.55 -3.36
N TRP A 35 -4.96 3.28 -2.39
CA TRP A 35 -3.74 4.06 -2.61
C TRP A 35 -2.48 3.28 -2.22
N GLY A 36 -2.57 2.39 -1.22
CA GLY A 36 -1.44 1.63 -0.69
C GLY A 36 -0.91 0.59 -1.67
N LYS A 37 -1.75 0.06 -2.58
CA LYS A 37 -1.37 -0.85 -3.68
C LYS A 37 -0.48 -2.02 -3.23
N GLY A 38 -0.73 -2.54 -2.03
CA GLY A 38 0.04 -3.63 -1.41
C GLY A 38 1.37 -3.22 -0.76
N TYR A 39 1.80 -1.96 -0.89
CA TYR A 39 2.98 -1.45 -0.19
C TYR A 39 2.66 -0.95 1.22
N PHE A 40 1.42 -0.53 1.47
CA PHE A 40 0.97 -0.04 2.77
C PHE A 40 -0.23 -0.85 3.22
N SER A 41 -0.26 -1.21 4.50
CA SER A 41 -1.39 -1.89 5.13
C SER A 41 -1.45 -1.51 6.61
N ILE A 42 -2.38 -2.13 7.35
CA ILE A 42 -2.48 -2.06 8.81
C ILE A 42 -2.35 -3.48 9.35
N ASN A 43 -1.54 -3.69 10.40
CA ASN A 43 -1.39 -4.99 11.06
C ASN A 43 -2.45 -5.22 12.17
N ASP A 44 -2.43 -6.39 12.80
CA ASP A 44 -3.38 -6.77 13.86
C ASP A 44 -3.29 -5.88 15.11
N ALA A 45 -2.15 -5.22 15.33
CA ALA A 45 -1.97 -4.24 16.40
C ALA A 45 -2.55 -2.84 16.05
N GLY A 46 -3.02 -2.64 14.82
CA GLY A 46 -3.55 -1.36 14.35
C GLY A 46 -2.47 -0.39 13.87
N HIS A 47 -1.22 -0.84 13.70
CA HIS A 47 -0.12 -0.02 13.21
C HIS A 47 -0.02 -0.04 11.69
N VAL A 48 0.46 1.07 11.12
CA VAL A 48 0.73 1.14 9.68
C VAL A 48 2.00 0.37 9.36
N VAL A 49 1.88 -0.55 8.41
CA VAL A 49 2.98 -1.38 7.95
C VAL A 49 3.34 -1.09 6.50
N VAL A 50 4.63 -1.21 6.19
CA VAL A 50 5.18 -1.02 4.85
C VAL A 50 5.77 -2.32 4.34
N ARG A 51 5.41 -2.70 3.12
CA ARG A 51 5.84 -3.90 2.39
C ARG A 51 6.56 -3.49 1.11
N PRO A 52 7.90 -3.29 1.12
CA PRO A 52 8.60 -2.65 0.01
C PRO A 52 8.52 -3.42 -1.32
N ASP A 53 8.35 -4.74 -1.27
CA ASP A 53 8.18 -5.64 -2.40
C ASP A 53 6.74 -6.13 -2.59
N THR A 54 5.78 -5.56 -1.87
CA THR A 54 4.36 -5.97 -1.77
C THR A 54 4.10 -7.35 -1.18
N THR A 55 5.12 -8.02 -0.62
CA THR A 55 4.97 -9.33 0.02
C THR A 55 4.84 -9.19 1.53
N GLU A 56 4.11 -10.11 2.16
CA GLU A 56 3.93 -10.12 3.62
C GLU A 56 5.18 -10.61 4.36
N ARG A 57 6.13 -11.23 3.64
CA ARG A 57 7.39 -11.71 4.22
C ARG A 57 8.30 -10.58 4.66
N ASN A 58 8.23 -9.42 3.99
CA ASN A 58 9.10 -8.28 4.24
C ASN A 58 8.27 -7.08 4.69
N GLU A 59 7.62 -7.25 5.84
CA GLU A 59 6.78 -6.24 6.46
C GLU A 59 7.57 -5.43 7.50
N ILE A 60 7.39 -4.12 7.48
CA ILE A 60 8.05 -3.16 8.37
C ILE A 60 6.97 -2.38 9.11
N ASP A 61 6.94 -2.46 10.44
CA ASP A 61 6.06 -1.66 11.27
C ASP A 61 6.63 -0.24 11.45
N LEU A 62 5.89 0.77 10.97
CA LEU A 62 6.32 2.17 11.06
C LEU A 62 6.37 2.68 12.50
N TYR A 63 5.50 2.17 13.37
CA TYR A 63 5.48 2.56 14.77
C TYR A 63 6.76 2.10 15.46
N GLU A 64 7.16 0.84 15.26
CA GLU A 64 8.42 0.30 15.81
C GLU A 64 9.65 1.04 15.27
N VAL A 65 9.63 1.39 13.98
CA VAL A 65 10.72 2.20 13.38
C VAL A 65 10.83 3.56 14.07
N VAL A 66 9.72 4.25 14.30
CA VAL A 66 9.71 5.56 14.96
C VAL A 66 10.17 5.45 16.42
N GLU A 67 9.70 4.43 17.16
CA GLU A 67 10.14 4.18 18.53
C GLU A 67 11.64 3.86 18.60
N GLY A 68 12.14 3.06 17.66
CA GLY A 68 13.57 2.76 17.54
C GLY A 68 14.44 3.98 17.21
N LEU A 69 13.91 4.94 16.43
CA LEU A 69 14.59 6.22 16.18
C LEU A 69 14.64 7.10 17.43
N LYS A 70 13.52 7.20 18.17
CA LYS A 70 13.48 7.94 19.45
C LYS A 70 14.47 7.38 20.46
N ALA A 71 14.59 6.07 20.57
CA ALA A 71 15.56 5.41 21.46
C ALA A 71 17.02 5.75 21.11
N ARG A 72 17.28 6.20 19.88
CA ARG A 72 18.60 6.63 19.39
C ARG A 72 18.78 8.14 19.44
N ASP A 73 17.92 8.84 20.19
CA ASP A 73 17.90 10.30 20.35
C ASP A 73 17.66 11.07 19.03
N LEU A 74 17.09 10.39 18.02
CA LEU A 74 16.63 11.00 16.77
C LEU A 74 15.16 11.40 16.94
N THR A 75 14.93 12.69 17.15
CA THR A 75 13.58 13.24 17.33
C THR A 75 12.92 13.56 15.98
N THR A 76 11.60 13.37 15.93
CA THR A 76 10.76 13.76 14.79
C THR A 76 10.75 15.29 14.63
N PRO A 77 10.65 15.84 13.40
CA PRO A 77 10.26 15.18 12.15
C PRO A 77 11.41 14.46 11.44
N VAL A 78 11.16 13.22 11.01
CA VAL A 78 12.08 12.41 10.19
C VAL A 78 11.42 12.05 8.86
N VAL A 79 12.22 12.00 7.79
CA VAL A 79 11.76 11.55 6.47
C VAL A 79 12.30 10.14 6.22
N VAL A 80 11.43 9.15 6.32
CA VAL A 80 11.78 7.74 6.04
C VAL A 80 11.63 7.49 4.54
N ARG A 81 12.69 6.97 3.90
CA ARG A 81 12.70 6.64 2.47
C ARG A 81 12.75 5.14 2.26
N PHE A 82 11.84 4.62 1.44
CA PHE A 82 11.78 3.22 1.04
C PHE A 82 12.25 3.06 -0.40
N SER A 83 13.57 2.93 -0.61
CA SER A 83 14.16 2.83 -1.95
C SER A 83 13.66 1.63 -2.76
N ASP A 84 13.33 0.53 -2.09
CA ASP A 84 12.84 -0.69 -2.74
C ASP A 84 11.45 -0.51 -3.37
N ILE A 85 10.59 0.34 -2.78
CA ILE A 85 9.29 0.68 -3.38
C ILE A 85 9.52 1.37 -4.73
N LEU A 86 10.48 2.31 -4.80
CA LEU A 86 10.81 3.00 -6.04
C LEU A 86 11.31 2.03 -7.11
N ALA A 87 12.24 1.13 -6.75
CA ALA A 87 12.76 0.12 -7.65
C ALA A 87 11.67 -0.85 -8.14
N ASN A 88 10.77 -1.27 -7.24
CA ASN A 88 9.66 -2.16 -7.57
C ASN A 88 8.67 -1.49 -8.51
N ARG A 89 8.31 -0.22 -8.26
CA ARG A 89 7.39 0.56 -9.11
C ARG A 89 7.97 0.80 -10.49
N LEU A 90 9.26 1.12 -10.57
CA LEU A 90 9.96 1.29 -11.84
C LEU A 90 9.92 0.00 -12.66
N ARG A 91 10.25 -1.14 -12.05
CA ARG A 91 10.14 -2.46 -12.70
C ARG A 91 8.71 -2.73 -13.19
N ARG A 92 7.70 -2.54 -12.34
CA ARG A 92 6.29 -2.76 -12.73
C ARG A 92 5.88 -1.90 -13.92
N LEU A 93 6.29 -0.64 -13.95
CA LEU A 93 6.02 0.26 -15.07
C LEU A 93 6.69 -0.24 -16.35
N PHE A 94 7.95 -0.65 -16.31
CA PHE A 94 8.61 -1.21 -17.49
C PHE A 94 7.90 -2.48 -18.00
N TYR A 95 7.57 -3.41 -17.10
CA TYR A 95 6.90 -4.65 -17.49
C TYR A 95 5.47 -4.44 -18.00
N SER A 96 4.73 -3.45 -17.52
CA SER A 96 3.39 -3.15 -18.05
C SER A 96 3.42 -2.56 -19.45
N ASN A 97 4.52 -1.91 -19.85
CA ASN A 97 4.67 -1.33 -21.19
C ASN A 97 5.21 -2.33 -22.22
N ALA A 98 5.96 -3.36 -21.78
CA ALA A 98 6.49 -4.40 -22.66
C ALA A 98 5.43 -5.04 -23.61
N PRO A 99 4.23 -5.47 -23.14
CA PRO A 99 3.22 -6.03 -24.04
C PRO A 99 2.72 -5.03 -25.09
N ALA A 100 2.59 -3.74 -24.74
CA ALA A 100 2.14 -2.71 -25.68
C ALA A 100 3.18 -2.42 -26.77
N THR A 101 4.47 -2.53 -26.47
CA THR A 101 5.54 -2.42 -27.48
C THR A 101 5.52 -3.60 -28.45
N THR A 102 5.27 -4.82 -27.95
CA THR A 102 5.16 -6.04 -28.77
C THR A 102 3.92 -6.04 -29.64
N GLU A 103 2.78 -5.59 -29.15
CA GLU A 103 1.51 -5.62 -29.88
C GLU A 103 1.42 -4.50 -30.95
N ASN A 104 2.13 -3.39 -30.76
CA ASN A 104 2.12 -2.25 -31.66
C ASN A 104 3.38 -2.13 -32.55
N ASP A 105 4.25 -3.16 -32.58
CA ASP A 105 5.54 -3.17 -33.29
C ASP A 105 6.32 -1.86 -33.11
N TYR A 106 6.26 -1.31 -31.89
CA TYR A 106 6.70 0.06 -31.61
C TYR A 106 8.24 0.09 -31.59
N LYS A 107 8.84 0.27 -32.76
CA LYS A 107 10.28 0.48 -32.92
C LYS A 107 10.63 1.88 -32.43
N ASN A 108 11.21 1.93 -31.23
CA ASN A 108 11.90 3.10 -30.71
C ASN A 108 12.91 3.58 -31.78
N ARG A 109 12.71 4.80 -32.30
CA ARG A 109 13.56 5.37 -33.36
C ARG A 109 14.67 6.21 -32.76
#